data_AF-A0A1M4N9X5-F1
#
_entry.id   AF-A0A1M4N9X5-F1
#
_cell.length_a   1.000
_cell.length_b   1.000
_cell.length_c   1.000
_cell.angle_alpha   90.00
_cell.angle_beta   90.00
_cell.angle_gamma   90.00
#
_symmetry.space_group_name_H-M   'P 1'
#
loop_
_entity.id
_entity.type
_entity.pdbx_description
1 polymer ?
#
loop_
_entity_poly.entity_id
_entity_poly.type
_entity_poly.pdbx_seq_one_letter_code
_entity_poly.pdbx_strand_id
1 'polypeptide(L)'
;MESSKLKEEALTGSDSNTLLVKAYALVKEAIRRTLGFNVYDVQLLGAIALNNKNIIEMNTGEGKTFTAVFPSYLHSLYKKGVHILTFNDYLAKRDALWMGPI
;
A
#
# COMPACT_ATOMS: atom_id res chain seq x y z
N MET A 1 -9.49 4.96 -14.25
CA MET A 1 -10.70 5.76 -13.97
C MET A 1 -10.60 6.55 -12.66
N GLU A 2 -10.06 6.00 -11.57
CA GLU A 2 -9.69 6.81 -10.37
C GLU A 2 -8.17 6.77 -10.08
N SER A 3 -7.54 5.59 -10.15
CA SER A 3 -6.07 5.45 -10.03
C SER A 3 -5.30 6.37 -10.98
N SER A 4 -5.75 6.48 -12.23
CA SER A 4 -5.18 7.37 -13.25
C SER A 4 -5.21 8.85 -12.82
N LYS A 5 -6.30 9.29 -12.18
CA LYS A 5 -6.43 10.68 -11.69
C LYS A 5 -5.48 10.94 -10.51
N LEU A 6 -5.41 10.00 -9.55
CA LEU A 6 -4.47 10.10 -8.44
C LEU A 6 -3.02 10.16 -8.92
N LYS A 7 -2.69 9.42 -10.00
CA LYS A 7 -1.39 9.49 -10.65
C LYS A 7 -1.15 10.85 -11.30
N GLU A 8 -2.12 11.42 -11.99
CA GLU A 8 -2.02 12.77 -12.54
C GLU A 8 -1.83 13.82 -11.44
N GLU A 9 -2.66 13.79 -10.38
CA GLU A 9 -2.54 14.67 -9.21
C GLU A 9 -1.14 14.58 -8.58
N ALA A 10 -0.63 13.37 -8.33
CA ALA A 10 0.71 13.15 -7.79
C ALA A 10 1.80 13.74 -8.71
N LEU A 11 1.67 13.60 -10.03
CA LEU A 11 2.63 14.14 -11.00
C LEU A 11 2.55 15.67 -11.16
N THR A 12 1.41 16.28 -10.84
CA THR A 12 1.27 17.75 -10.77
C THR A 12 1.84 18.36 -9.48
N GLY A 13 2.35 17.54 -8.56
CA GLY A 13 3.02 17.99 -7.34
C GLY A 13 2.14 18.01 -6.10
N SER A 14 0.96 17.37 -6.13
CA SER A 14 0.15 17.19 -4.92
C SER A 14 0.92 16.45 -3.82
N ASP A 15 0.85 16.96 -2.60
CA ASP A 15 1.47 16.35 -1.42
C ASP A 15 0.87 14.96 -1.12
N SER A 16 1.69 14.02 -0.65
CA SER A 16 1.22 12.64 -0.41
C SER A 16 0.13 12.56 0.66
N ASN A 17 0.11 13.48 1.62
CA ASN A 17 -0.91 13.49 2.67
C ASN A 17 -2.28 13.92 2.14
N THR A 18 -2.33 14.75 1.08
CA THR A 18 -3.61 15.15 0.47
C THR A 18 -4.23 14.01 -0.33
N LEU A 19 -3.40 13.13 -0.89
CA LEU A 19 -3.84 11.96 -1.66
C LEU A 19 -4.12 10.73 -0.78
N LEU A 20 -3.59 10.70 0.45
CA LEU A 20 -3.55 9.52 1.33
C LEU A 20 -4.92 8.84 1.46
N VAL A 21 -5.96 9.58 1.84
CA VAL A 21 -7.29 9.00 2.10
C VAL A 21 -7.86 8.34 0.85
N LYS A 22 -7.83 9.04 -0.30
CA LYS A 22 -8.34 8.50 -1.57
C LYS A 22 -7.53 7.30 -2.03
N ALA A 23 -6.20 7.38 -1.95
CA ALA A 23 -5.31 6.29 -2.32
C ALA A 23 -5.57 5.05 -1.46
N TYR A 24 -5.69 5.21 -0.14
CA TYR A 24 -5.89 4.09 0.77
C TYR A 24 -7.29 3.49 0.65
N ALA A 25 -8.32 4.31 0.42
CA ALA A 25 -9.66 3.81 0.11
C ALA A 25 -9.68 2.98 -1.18
N LEU A 26 -8.94 3.43 -2.21
CA LEU A 26 -8.84 2.69 -3.47
C LEU A 26 -8.12 1.35 -3.29
N VAL A 27 -7.00 1.31 -2.55
CA VAL A 27 -6.30 0.06 -2.22
C VAL A 27 -7.19 -0.88 -1.41
N LYS A 28 -7.93 -0.36 -0.43
CA LYS A 28 -8.88 -1.17 0.37
C LYS A 28 -9.94 -1.83 -0.51
N GLU A 29 -10.49 -1.08 -1.46
CA GLU A 29 -11.50 -1.61 -2.39
C GLU A 29 -10.88 -2.59 -3.40
N ALA A 30 -9.65 -2.35 -3.86
CA ALA A 30 -8.92 -3.27 -4.72
C ALA A 30 -8.67 -4.61 -4.01
N ILE A 31 -8.19 -4.60 -2.75
CA ILE A 31 -8.00 -5.82 -1.94
C ILE A 31 -9.30 -6.60 -1.82
N ARG A 32 -10.42 -5.92 -1.49
CA ARG A 32 -11.73 -6.55 -1.34
C ARG A 32 -12.20 -7.21 -2.63
N ARG A 33 -12.01 -6.56 -3.78
CA ARG A 33 -12.48 -7.07 -5.09
C ARG A 33 -11.58 -8.13 -5.71
N THR A 34 -10.27 -8.07 -5.45
CA THR A 34 -9.28 -8.95 -6.09
C THR A 34 -9.01 -10.20 -5.28
N LEU A 35 -8.90 -10.05 -3.95
CA LEU A 35 -8.53 -11.14 -3.04
C LEU A 35 -9.67 -11.57 -2.11
N GLY A 36 -10.77 -10.81 -2.05
CA GLY A 36 -11.90 -11.12 -1.17
C GLY A 36 -11.65 -10.85 0.32
N PHE A 37 -10.52 -10.24 0.67
CA PHE A 37 -10.18 -9.92 2.05
C PHE A 37 -10.74 -8.56 2.49
N ASN A 38 -11.11 -8.47 3.76
CA ASN A 38 -11.43 -7.20 4.40
C ASN A 38 -10.18 -6.64 5.07
N VAL A 39 -9.96 -5.34 4.88
CA VAL A 39 -8.87 -4.61 5.54
C VAL A 39 -9.34 -4.17 6.92
N TYR A 40 -8.58 -4.54 7.95
CA TYR A 40 -8.84 -4.18 9.33
C TYR A 40 -8.28 -2.80 9.67
N ASP A 41 -8.87 -2.14 10.68
CA ASP A 41 -8.47 -0.80 11.09
C ASP A 41 -7.00 -0.76 11.56
N VAL A 42 -6.53 -1.81 12.24
CA VAL A 42 -5.12 -1.93 12.67
C VAL A 42 -4.15 -1.95 11.48
N GLN A 43 -4.55 -2.49 10.34
CA GLN A 43 -3.72 -2.50 9.12
C GLN A 43 -3.68 -1.11 8.49
N LEU A 44 -4.80 -0.38 8.49
CA LEU A 44 -4.82 1.02 8.04
C LEU A 44 -3.97 1.91 8.95
N LEU A 45 -4.06 1.73 10.27
CA LEU A 45 -3.22 2.47 11.23
C LEU A 45 -1.73 2.17 11.01
N GLY A 46 -1.36 0.90 10.85
CA GLY A 46 0.01 0.51 10.51
C GLY A 46 0.48 1.12 9.19
N ALA A 47 -0.37 1.14 8.16
CA ALA A 47 -0.05 1.72 6.87
C ALA A 47 0.16 3.24 6.93
N ILE A 48 -0.65 3.95 7.73
CA ILE A 48 -0.50 5.39 7.96
C ILE A 48 0.80 5.67 8.71
N ALA A 49 1.09 4.90 9.76
CA ALA A 49 2.33 5.03 10.53
C ALA A 49 3.56 4.79 9.65
N LEU A 50 3.52 3.76 8.78
CA LEU A 50 4.60 3.45 7.83
C LEU A 50 4.80 4.57 6.79
N ASN A 51 3.72 5.13 6.24
CA ASN A 51 3.78 6.31 5.35
C ASN A 51 4.44 7.52 6.05
N ASN A 52 4.22 7.66 7.36
CA ASN A 52 4.79 8.73 8.17
C ASN A 52 6.23 8.44 8.64
N LYS A 53 6.96 7.57 7.93
CA LYS A 53 8.38 7.23 8.17
C LYS A 53 8.63 6.60 9.54
N ASN A 54 7.63 5.93 10.13
CA ASN A 54 7.79 5.21 11.38
C ASN A 54 8.07 3.73 11.14
N ILE A 55 8.69 3.09 12.14
CA ILE A 55 8.72 1.64 12.26
C ILE A 55 7.40 1.21 12.91
N ILE A 56 6.76 0.19 12.35
CA ILE A 56 5.54 -0.38 12.90
C ILE A 56 5.81 -1.75 13.50
N GLU A 57 5.26 -1.98 14.69
CA GLU A 57 5.21 -3.29 15.29
C GLU A 57 3.80 -3.86 15.08
N MET A 58 3.76 -5.04 14.49
CA MET A 58 2.53 -5.82 14.31
C MET A 58 2.85 -7.26 14.69
N ASN A 59 1.94 -7.96 15.32
CA ASN A 59 2.12 -9.37 15.64
C ASN A 59 2.11 -10.23 14.37
N THR A 60 2.67 -11.43 14.46
CA THR A 60 2.58 -12.42 13.39
C THR A 60 1.11 -12.76 13.12
N GLY A 61 0.70 -12.68 11.86
CA GLY A 61 -0.69 -12.93 11.45
C GLY A 61 -1.55 -11.67 11.30
N GLU A 62 -1.10 -10.50 11.75
CA GLU A 62 -1.88 -9.25 11.61
C GLU A 62 -1.86 -8.66 10.18
N GLY A 63 -1.16 -9.31 9.25
CA GLY A 63 -1.18 -8.95 7.83
C GLY A 63 -0.21 -7.84 7.43
N LYS A 64 1.03 -7.87 7.95
CA LYS A 64 2.13 -6.95 7.57
C LYS A 64 2.28 -6.77 6.05
N THR A 65 2.14 -7.86 5.29
CA THR A 65 2.22 -7.84 3.82
C THR A 65 1.11 -6.98 3.20
N PHE A 66 -0.13 -7.10 3.66
CA PHE A 66 -1.26 -6.27 3.22
C PHE A 66 -1.06 -4.80 3.61
N THR A 67 -0.63 -4.56 4.85
CA THR A 67 -0.33 -3.22 5.36
C THR A 67 0.67 -2.47 4.46
N ALA A 68 1.69 -3.16 3.94
CA ALA A 68 2.72 -2.56 3.10
C ALA A 68 2.22 -2.12 1.70
N VAL A 69 1.13 -2.70 1.19
CA VAL A 69 0.59 -2.35 -0.14
C VAL A 69 0.10 -0.91 -0.21
N PHE A 70 -0.48 -0.40 0.88
CA PHE A 70 -1.05 0.95 0.95
C PHE A 70 -0.02 2.07 0.68
N PRO A 71 1.06 2.23 1.47
CA PRO A 71 2.08 3.24 1.19
C PRO A 71 2.83 2.93 -0.10
N SER A 72 2.97 1.65 -0.48
CA SER A 72 3.63 1.28 -1.74
C SER A 72 2.85 1.79 -2.96
N TYR A 73 1.53 1.63 -2.98
CA TYR A 73 0.69 2.20 -4.02
C TYR A 73 0.81 3.73 -4.05
N LEU A 74 0.58 4.41 -2.91
CA LEU A 74 0.62 5.88 -2.83
C LEU A 74 1.95 6.45 -3.34
N HIS A 75 3.08 5.92 -2.86
CA HIS A 75 4.40 6.42 -3.26
C HIS A 75 4.76 6.05 -4.70
N SER A 76 4.26 4.94 -5.24
CA SER A 76 4.48 4.58 -6.64
C SER A 76 3.88 5.58 -7.64
N LEU A 77 2.82 6.30 -7.24
CA LEU A 77 2.15 7.31 -8.09
C LEU A 77 3.11 8.43 -8.53
N TYR A 78 4.13 8.72 -7.72
CA TYR A 78 5.15 9.74 -7.99
C TYR A 78 6.23 9.30 -8.99
N LYS A 79 6.13 8.08 -9.56
CA LYS A 79 7.09 7.52 -10.54
C LYS A 79 8.55 7.49 -10.07
N LYS A 80 8.79 7.39 -8.76
CA LYS A 80 10.15 7.24 -8.18
C LYS A 80 10.52 5.79 -7.85
N GLY A 81 9.57 4.86 -8.00
CA GLY A 81 9.70 3.48 -7.53
C GLY A 81 9.50 3.35 -6.02
N VAL A 82 9.16 2.15 -5.57
CA VAL A 82 9.08 1.77 -4.15
C VAL A 82 9.77 0.42 -4.00
N HIS A 83 10.66 0.32 -3.02
CA HIS A 83 11.40 -0.92 -2.75
C HIS A 83 10.85 -1.58 -1.49
N ILE A 84 10.31 -2.79 -1.63
CA ILE A 84 9.90 -3.63 -0.51
C ILE A 84 10.98 -4.69 -0.32
N LEU A 85 11.68 -4.65 0.82
CA LEU A 85 12.74 -5.60 1.14
C LEU A 85 12.21 -6.66 2.11
N THR A 86 12.62 -7.90 1.89
CA THR A 86 12.32 -9.03 2.77
C THR A 86 13.54 -9.94 2.85
N PHE A 87 13.50 -10.95 3.72
CA PHE A 87 14.67 -11.73 4.12
C PHE A 87 15.22 -12.66 3.04
N ASN A 88 14.40 -13.06 2.06
CA ASN A 88 14.84 -13.99 1.00
C ASN A 88 13.97 -13.90 -0.27
N ASP A 89 14.48 -14.46 -1.36
CA ASP A 89 13.85 -14.45 -2.68
C ASP A 89 12.50 -15.16 -2.71
N TYR A 90 12.33 -16.20 -1.89
CA TYR A 90 11.06 -16.92 -1.80
C TYR A 90 9.96 -15.99 -1.28
N LEU A 91 10.20 -15.29 -0.16
CA LEU A 91 9.25 -14.33 0.40
C LEU A 91 9.01 -13.17 -0.56
N ALA A 92 10.06 -12.68 -1.23
CA ALA A 92 9.93 -11.59 -2.19
C ALA A 92 9.02 -11.99 -3.36
N LYS A 93 9.26 -13.17 -3.95
CA LYS A 93 8.45 -13.69 -5.06
C LYS A 93 7.02 -14.00 -4.63
N ARG A 94 6.84 -14.61 -3.46
CA ARG A 94 5.51 -14.91 -2.92
C ARG A 94 4.70 -13.64 -2.72
N ASP A 95 5.28 -12.64 -2.05
CA ASP A 95 4.57 -11.40 -1.70
C ASP A 95 4.26 -10.58 -2.96
N ALA A 96 5.18 -10.52 -3.92
CA ALA A 96 4.94 -9.87 -5.21
C ALA A 96 3.83 -10.55 -6.03
N LEU A 97 3.80 -11.89 -6.07
CA LEU A 97 2.75 -12.63 -6.77
C LEU A 97 1.40 -12.53 -6.06
N TRP A 98 1.40 -12.57 -4.72
CA TRP A 98 0.17 -12.54 -3.94
C TRP A 98 -0.48 -11.15 -3.93
N MET A 99 0.34 -10.10 -3.79
CA MET A 99 -0.16 -8.71 -3.78
C MET A 99 -0.28 -8.11 -5.19
N GLY A 100 0.35 -8.69 -6.22
CA GLY A 100 0.36 -8.17 -7.59
C GLY A 100 -1.01 -7.93 -8.25
N PRO A 101 -2.09 -8.66 -7.94
CA PRO A 101 -3.42 -8.35 -8.45
C PRO A 101 -4.05 -7.07 -7.91
N ILE A 102 -3.56 -6.53 -6.78
CA ILE A 102 -4.05 -5.30 -6.12
C ILE A 102 -3.47 -4.07 -6.81
#